data_AF-A0A8J8C4P8-F1
#
_entry.id   AF-A0A8J8C4P8-F1
#
_cell.length_a   1.000
_cell.length_b   1.000
_cell.length_c   1.000
_cell.angle_alpha   90.00
_cell.angle_beta   90.00
_cell.angle_gamma   90.00
#
_symmetry.space_group_name_H-M   'P 1'
#
loop_
_entity.id
_entity.type
_entity.pdbx_description
1 polymer ?
#
loop_
_entity_poly.entity_id
_entity_poly.type
_entity_poly.pdbx_seq_one_letter_code
_entity_poly.pdbx_strand_id
1 'polypeptide(L)'
;MSTALPAWLPDRAALLGELSTAAAVGATLYVFDGSLPYAAGVAVAFFALRLLTDLAEAAVGDYADHALFGVLVLAATGYLAVLTPPSWLLAVGGVVGGWFLLDGVQHLRHGVARDEVGIKYSHEGSILTGLPKALLVRLAEPFLL
;
A
#
# COMPACT_ATOMS: atom_id res chain seq x y z
N MET A 1 17.40 33.64 3.38
CA MET A 1 17.39 32.70 2.23
C MET A 1 16.46 31.56 2.59
N SER A 2 15.34 31.41 1.89
CA SER A 2 14.45 30.26 2.09
C SER A 2 15.17 29.03 1.56
N THR A 3 15.52 28.09 2.44
CA THR A 3 15.96 26.76 2.03
C THR A 3 14.77 26.10 1.36
N ALA A 4 14.77 26.05 0.04
CA ALA A 4 13.81 25.23 -0.69
C ALA A 4 13.87 23.82 -0.10
N LEU A 5 12.71 23.28 0.27
CA LEU A 5 12.63 21.89 0.71
C LEU A 5 13.22 21.01 -0.40
N PRO A 6 13.94 19.92 -0.05
CA PRO A 6 14.40 18.96 -1.02
C PRO A 6 13.29 18.54 -1.98
N ALA A 7 13.59 18.36 -3.26
CA ALA A 7 12.58 18.08 -4.30
C ALA A 7 11.78 16.77 -4.05
N TRP A 8 12.25 15.91 -3.14
CA TRP A 8 11.60 14.67 -2.74
C TRP A 8 10.62 14.82 -1.57
N LEU A 9 10.54 16.00 -0.93
CA LEU A 9 9.57 16.25 0.13
C LEU A 9 8.19 16.63 -0.45
N PRO A 10 7.09 16.07 0.08
CA PRO A 10 5.75 16.40 -0.37
C PRO A 10 5.48 17.90 -0.29
N ASP A 11 4.90 18.46 -1.35
CA ASP A 11 4.48 19.85 -1.33
C ASP A 11 3.22 20.04 -0.46
N ARG A 12 2.86 21.30 -0.21
CA ARG A 12 1.72 21.62 0.64
C ARG A 12 0.40 21.09 0.08
N ALA A 13 0.25 21.02 -1.24
CA ALA A 13 -0.99 20.58 -1.86
C ALA A 13 -1.15 19.05 -1.69
N ALA A 14 -0.08 18.29 -1.88
CA ALA A 14 -0.02 16.86 -1.61
C ALA A 14 -0.38 16.55 -0.15
N LEU A 15 0.27 17.24 0.81
CA LEU A 15 -0.03 17.07 2.24
C LEU A 15 -1.50 17.34 2.58
N LEU A 16 -2.12 18.37 1.97
CA LEU A 16 -3.53 18.66 2.17
C LEU A 16 -4.44 17.60 1.53
N GLY A 17 -4.06 17.08 0.37
CA GLY A 17 -4.74 15.95 -0.27
C GLY A 17 -4.73 14.71 0.63
N GLU A 18 -3.57 14.38 1.18
CA GLU A 18 -3.40 13.24 2.09
C GLU A 18 -4.19 13.41 3.38
N LEU A 19 -4.17 14.61 3.96
CA LEU A 19 -4.96 14.94 5.14
C LEU A 19 -6.46 14.82 4.86
N SER A 20 -6.92 15.30 3.71
CA SER A 20 -8.34 15.23 3.33
C SER A 20 -8.80 13.78 3.15
N THR A 21 -7.95 12.93 2.58
CA THR A 21 -8.25 11.50 2.42
C THR A 21 -8.31 10.81 3.77
N ALA A 22 -7.34 11.08 4.65
CA ALA A 22 -7.35 10.55 6.01
C ALA A 22 -8.57 11.00 6.82
N ALA A 23 -8.99 12.27 6.67
CA ALA A 23 -10.20 12.77 7.28
C ALA A 23 -11.45 12.05 6.75
N ALA A 24 -11.52 11.75 5.45
CA ALA A 24 -12.61 10.98 4.86
C ALA A 24 -12.66 9.53 5.40
N VAL A 25 -11.51 8.87 5.56
CA VAL A 25 -11.41 7.54 6.18
C VAL A 25 -11.90 7.58 7.63
N GLY A 26 -11.43 8.55 8.41
CA GLY A 26 -11.89 8.75 9.79
C GLY A 26 -13.39 9.00 9.89
N ALA A 27 -13.92 9.89 9.06
CA ALA A 27 -15.37 10.17 9.01
C ALA A 27 -16.19 8.93 8.67
N THR A 28 -15.70 8.11 7.72
CA THR A 28 -16.33 6.85 7.35
C THR A 28 -16.37 5.88 8.54
N LEU A 29 -15.25 5.72 9.25
CA LEU A 29 -15.20 4.86 10.44
C LEU A 29 -16.08 5.39 11.57
N TYR A 30 -16.15 6.71 11.75
CA TYR A 30 -17.04 7.32 12.72
C TYR A 30 -18.51 7.00 12.42
N VAL A 31 -18.92 7.02 11.14
CA VAL A 31 -20.27 6.64 10.74
C VAL A 31 -20.58 5.17 11.07
N PHE A 32 -19.59 4.27 10.96
CA PHE A 32 -19.79 2.84 11.23
C PHE A 32 -19.74 2.47 12.71
N ASP A 33 -18.81 3.04 13.48
CA ASP A 33 -18.54 2.63 14.87
C ASP A 33 -19.06 3.64 15.90
N GLY A 34 -19.34 4.88 15.51
CA GLY A 34 -19.81 5.96 16.39
C GLY A 34 -18.75 6.50 17.38
N SER A 35 -17.57 5.87 17.44
CA SER A 35 -16.50 6.24 18.35
C SER A 35 -15.57 7.30 17.75
N LEU A 36 -15.72 8.55 18.19
CA LEU A 36 -14.84 9.65 17.80
C LEU A 36 -13.35 9.40 18.11
N PRO A 37 -12.94 8.92 19.31
CA PRO A 37 -11.52 8.72 19.59
C PRO A 37 -10.92 7.60 18.73
N TYR A 38 -11.70 6.55 18.44
CA TYR A 38 -11.26 5.49 17.54
C TYR A 38 -11.10 6.01 16.10
N ALA A 39 -12.12 6.69 15.58
CA ALA A 39 -12.10 7.27 14.23
C ALA A 39 -10.94 8.26 14.04
N ALA A 40 -10.71 9.15 15.02
CA ALA A 40 -9.61 10.10 15.00
C ALA A 40 -8.26 9.39 15.07
N GLY A 41 -8.12 8.38 15.93
CA GLY A 41 -6.92 7.56 16.02
C GLY A 41 -6.56 6.86 14.72
N VAL A 42 -7.55 6.25 14.06
CA VAL A 42 -7.34 5.59 12.76
C VAL A 42 -7.04 6.59 11.66
N ALA A 43 -7.70 7.76 11.63
CA ALA A 43 -7.39 8.81 10.67
C ALA A 43 -5.93 9.28 10.78
N VAL A 44 -5.44 9.52 11.99
CA VAL A 44 -4.05 9.93 12.23
C VAL A 44 -3.08 8.82 11.82
N ALA A 45 -3.36 7.57 12.20
CA ALA A 45 -2.54 6.43 11.82
C ALA A 45 -2.48 6.24 10.30
N PHE A 46 -3.63 6.39 9.62
CA PHE A 46 -3.73 6.30 8.17
C PHE A 46 -2.96 7.43 7.48
N PHE A 47 -3.09 8.67 7.97
CA PHE A 47 -2.32 9.80 7.47
C PHE A 47 -0.81 9.56 7.60
N ALA A 48 -0.35 9.13 8.79
CA ALA A 48 1.05 8.82 9.02
C ALA A 48 1.57 7.71 8.10
N LEU A 49 0.75 6.66 7.89
CA LEU A 49 1.08 5.56 6.99
C LEU A 49 1.27 6.05 5.55
N ARG A 50 0.37 6.92 5.07
CA ARG A 50 0.50 7.51 3.73
C ARG A 50 1.73 8.37 3.56
N LEU A 51 2.05 9.20 4.55
CA LEU A 51 3.31 9.96 4.52
C LEU A 51 4.55 9.05 4.49
N LEU A 52 4.51 7.92 5.20
CA LEU A 52 5.60 6.94 5.20
C LEU A 52 5.72 6.24 3.85
N THR A 53 4.61 5.89 3.20
CA THR A 53 4.65 5.28 1.85
C THR A 53 5.16 6.26 0.81
N ASP A 54 4.69 7.51 0.83
CA ASP A 54 5.14 8.55 -0.09
C ASP A 54 6.65 8.81 0.08
N LEU A 55 7.11 8.87 1.34
CA LEU A 55 8.52 9.02 1.65
C LEU A 55 9.34 7.81 1.22
N ALA A 56 8.82 6.59 1.41
CA ALA A 56 9.48 5.38 0.98
C ALA A 56 9.65 5.35 -0.54
N GLU A 57 8.57 5.65 -1.30
CA GLU A 57 8.61 5.73 -2.75
C GLU A 57 9.62 6.80 -3.22
N ALA A 58 9.58 7.99 -2.62
CA ALA A 58 10.47 9.09 -2.98
C ALA A 58 11.95 8.81 -2.67
N ALA A 59 12.24 8.06 -1.60
CA ALA A 59 13.61 7.80 -1.14
C ALA A 59 14.23 6.53 -1.73
N VAL A 60 13.44 5.48 -1.93
CA VAL A 60 13.93 4.14 -2.28
C VAL A 60 13.58 3.76 -3.72
N GLY A 61 12.49 4.32 -4.26
CA GLY A 61 12.03 4.06 -5.62
C GLY A 61 10.58 3.60 -5.65
N ASP A 62 10.01 3.61 -6.85
CA ASP A 62 8.69 3.05 -7.12
C ASP A 62 8.62 1.61 -6.60
N TYR A 63 7.51 1.22 -5.95
CA TYR A 63 7.30 -0.02 -5.18
C TYR A 63 7.83 -0.12 -3.74
N ALA A 64 8.49 0.91 -3.21
CA ALA A 64 8.92 0.87 -1.80
C ALA A 64 7.75 0.82 -0.81
N ASP A 65 6.59 1.36 -1.19
CA ASP A 65 5.34 1.25 -0.45
C ASP A 65 4.86 -0.22 -0.33
N HIS A 66 4.98 -1.03 -1.37
CA HIS A 66 4.64 -2.46 -1.35
C HIS A 66 5.53 -3.21 -0.35
N ALA A 67 6.84 -2.95 -0.35
CA ALA A 67 7.75 -3.54 0.63
C ALA A 67 7.37 -3.13 2.06
N LEU A 68 7.08 -1.83 2.27
CA LEU A 68 6.63 -1.30 3.56
C LEU A 68 5.32 -1.96 4.03
N PHE A 69 4.31 -2.03 3.17
CA PHE A 69 3.05 -2.71 3.47
C PHE A 69 3.25 -4.18 3.79
N GLY A 70 4.10 -4.87 3.04
CA GLY A 70 4.44 -6.27 3.30
C GLY A 70 5.02 -6.47 4.71
N VAL A 71 5.98 -5.64 5.10
CA VAL A 71 6.56 -5.65 6.45
C VAL A 71 5.51 -5.36 7.52
N LEU A 72 4.68 -4.33 7.33
CA LEU A 72 3.65 -3.95 8.30
C LEU A 72 2.60 -5.05 8.48
N VAL A 73 2.15 -5.68 7.40
CA VAL A 73 1.19 -6.79 7.45
C VAL A 73 1.80 -8.01 8.13
N LEU A 74 3.06 -8.35 7.83
CA LEU A 74 3.75 -9.46 8.49
C LEU A 74 3.97 -9.18 9.99
N ALA A 75 4.34 -7.95 10.35
CA ALA A 75 4.49 -7.55 11.75
C ALA A 75 3.15 -7.61 12.51
N ALA A 76 2.08 -7.09 11.91
CA ALA A 76 0.73 -7.18 12.46
C ALA A 76 0.27 -8.63 12.59
N THR A 77 0.58 -9.49 11.61
CA THR A 77 0.28 -10.93 11.64
C THR A 77 1.04 -11.62 12.77
N GLY A 78 2.33 -11.30 12.95
CA GLY A 78 3.15 -11.81 14.04
C GLY A 78 2.66 -11.36 15.41
N TYR A 79 2.24 -10.10 15.55
CA TYR A 79 1.59 -9.62 16.77
C TYR A 79 0.27 -10.34 17.03
N LEU A 80 -0.56 -10.48 15.99
CA LEU A 80 -1.85 -11.16 16.11
C LEU A 80 -1.65 -12.62 16.54
N ALA A 81 -0.60 -13.31 16.09
CA ALA A 81 -0.31 -14.69 16.51
C ALA A 81 -0.19 -14.86 18.03
N VAL A 82 0.25 -13.82 18.76
CA VAL A 82 0.31 -13.81 20.24
C VAL A 82 -1.09 -13.82 20.87
N LEU A 83 -2.08 -13.29 20.16
CA LEU A 83 -3.48 -13.21 20.60
C LEU A 83 -4.29 -14.47 20.28
N THR A 84 -3.64 -15.55 19.83
CA THR A 84 -4.28 -16.85 19.51
C THR A 84 -5.50 -16.76 18.57
N PRO A 85 -5.42 -16.03 17.44
CA PRO A 85 -6.51 -15.90 16.49
C PRO A 85 -6.78 -17.23 15.79
N PRO A 86 -7.92 -17.35 15.09
CA PRO A 86 -8.12 -18.40 14.11
C PRO A 86 -6.92 -18.52 13.15
N SER A 87 -6.41 -19.74 12.95
CA SER A 87 -5.20 -20.00 12.15
C SER A 87 -5.29 -19.50 10.70
N TRP A 88 -6.50 -19.44 10.14
CA TRP A 88 -6.73 -18.91 8.80
C TRP A 88 -6.36 -17.42 8.69
N LEU A 89 -6.52 -16.63 9.75
CA LEU A 89 -6.10 -15.21 9.74
C LEU A 89 -4.58 -15.08 9.63
N LEU A 90 -3.84 -15.97 10.29
CA LEU A 90 -2.38 -16.00 10.20
C LEU A 90 -1.92 -16.43 8.81
N ALA A 91 -2.61 -17.40 8.20
CA ALA A 91 -2.33 -17.83 6.84
C ALA A 91 -2.58 -16.69 5.84
N VAL A 92 -3.73 -16.02 5.93
CA VAL A 92 -4.06 -14.88 5.06
C VAL A 92 -3.06 -13.74 5.25
N GLY A 93 -2.76 -13.36 6.49
CA GLY A 93 -1.78 -12.31 6.80
C GLY A 93 -0.39 -12.64 6.29
N GLY A 94 0.07 -13.88 6.46
CA GLY A 94 1.35 -14.36 5.93
C GLY A 94 1.42 -14.33 4.40
N VAL A 95 0.36 -14.79 3.73
CA VAL A 95 0.29 -14.79 2.25
C VAL A 95 0.26 -13.36 1.72
N VAL A 96 -0.62 -12.51 2.24
CA VAL A 96 -0.77 -11.12 1.78
C VAL A 96 0.48 -10.31 2.08
N GLY A 97 1.01 -10.40 3.30
CA GLY A 97 2.22 -9.68 3.70
C GLY A 97 3.47 -10.17 2.95
N GLY A 98 3.60 -11.48 2.76
CA GLY A 98 4.68 -12.07 1.98
C GLY A 98 4.61 -11.69 0.50
N TRP A 99 3.39 -11.63 -0.07
CA TRP A 99 3.17 -11.18 -1.43
C TRP A 99 3.66 -9.75 -1.65
N PHE A 100 3.18 -8.80 -0.85
CA PHE A 100 3.56 -7.39 -0.93
C PHE A 100 5.06 -7.18 -0.73
N LEU A 101 5.65 -7.89 0.23
CA LEU A 101 7.09 -7.80 0.48
C LEU A 101 7.91 -8.30 -0.71
N LEU A 102 7.53 -9.46 -1.27
CA LEU A 102 8.21 -10.01 -2.44
C LEU A 102 8.05 -9.09 -3.65
N ASP A 103 6.83 -8.56 -3.88
CA ASP A 103 6.53 -7.63 -4.96
C ASP A 103 7.38 -6.36 -4.87
N GLY A 104 7.39 -5.72 -3.72
CA GLY A 104 8.21 -4.54 -3.48
C GLY A 104 9.70 -4.81 -3.69
N VAL A 105 10.22 -5.89 -3.09
CA VAL A 105 11.65 -6.23 -3.17
C VAL A 105 12.07 -6.54 -4.61
N GLN A 106 11.27 -7.28 -5.38
CA GLN A 106 11.66 -7.67 -6.74
C GLN A 106 11.65 -6.49 -7.71
N HIS A 107 10.67 -5.60 -7.59
CA HIS A 107 10.62 -4.38 -8.39
C HIS A 107 11.78 -3.44 -8.05
N LEU A 108 12.06 -3.23 -6.76
CA LEU A 108 13.20 -2.43 -6.32
C LEU A 108 14.55 -3.03 -6.74
N ARG A 109 14.68 -4.36 -6.71
CA ARG A 109 15.89 -5.07 -7.11
C ARG A 109 16.16 -4.95 -8.61
N HIS A 110 15.12 -5.04 -9.43
CA HIS A 110 15.25 -4.99 -10.88
C HIS A 110 15.07 -3.57 -11.45
N GLY A 111 14.74 -2.59 -10.60
CA GLY A 111 14.55 -1.19 -11.00
C GLY A 111 13.35 -0.97 -11.91
N VAL A 112 12.34 -1.85 -11.82
CA VAL A 112 11.19 -1.85 -12.72
C VAL A 112 10.06 -1.03 -12.09
N ALA A 113 9.60 0.00 -12.80
CA ALA A 113 8.54 0.90 -12.36
C ALA A 113 7.13 0.38 -12.72
N ARG A 114 6.10 0.94 -12.09
CA ARG A 114 4.68 0.54 -12.26
C ARG A 114 4.18 0.71 -13.69
N ASP A 115 4.74 1.64 -14.44
CA ASP A 115 4.39 1.91 -15.84
C ASP A 115 5.07 0.96 -16.84
N GLU A 116 6.13 0.27 -16.41
CA GLU A 116 6.85 -0.76 -17.15
C GLU A 116 6.24 -2.16 -16.97
N VAL A 117 5.31 -2.26 -16.02
CA VAL A 117 4.76 -3.49 -15.45
C VAL A 117 3.32 -3.67 -15.89
N GLY A 118 2.99 -4.86 -16.37
CA GLY A 118 1.67 -5.21 -16.87
C GLY A 118 1.46 -5.08 -18.39
N ILE A 119 0.61 -5.96 -18.92
CA ILE A 119 0.10 -5.81 -20.28
C ILE A 119 -0.75 -4.55 -20.30
N LYS A 120 -0.33 -3.51 -21.04
CA LYS A 120 -1.22 -2.37 -21.36
C LYS A 120 -2.56 -2.93 -21.77
N TYR A 121 -3.61 -2.55 -21.05
CA TYR A 121 -4.96 -3.04 -21.27
C TYR A 121 -5.38 -2.67 -22.71
N SER A 122 -5.14 -3.57 -23.65
CA SER A 122 -5.65 -3.44 -25.02
C SER A 122 -7.13 -3.76 -24.92
N HIS A 123 -7.98 -2.80 -25.32
CA HIS A 123 -9.43 -2.98 -25.41
C HIS A 123 -9.87 -4.07 -26.40
N GLU A 124 -8.93 -4.80 -27.02
CA GLU A 124 -9.21 -5.91 -27.95
C GLU A 124 -9.75 -7.19 -27.25
N GLY A 125 -9.86 -7.21 -25.91
CA GLY A 125 -10.46 -8.31 -25.15
C GLY A 125 -11.73 -7.94 -24.37
N SER A 126 -12.68 -8.88 -24.25
CA SER A 126 -13.86 -8.75 -23.39
C SER A 126 -13.47 -8.50 -21.93
N ILE A 127 -14.17 -7.62 -21.21
CA ILE A 127 -13.97 -7.32 -19.78
C ILE A 127 -13.93 -8.61 -18.94
N LEU A 128 -14.77 -9.60 -19.30
CA LEU A 128 -14.90 -10.87 -18.58
C LEU A 128 -13.66 -11.76 -18.69
N THR A 129 -12.84 -11.61 -19.72
CA THR A 129 -11.63 -12.41 -19.94
C THR A 129 -10.35 -11.60 -19.77
N GLY A 130 -10.40 -10.30 -20.07
CA GLY A 130 -9.27 -9.38 -19.96
C GLY A 130 -8.92 -9.06 -18.51
N LEU A 131 -9.92 -8.78 -17.67
CA LEU A 131 -9.68 -8.41 -16.27
C LEU A 131 -9.09 -9.57 -15.45
N PRO A 132 -9.65 -10.80 -15.48
CA PRO A 132 -9.05 -11.91 -14.75
C PRO A 132 -7.64 -12.24 -15.24
N LYS A 133 -7.39 -12.16 -16.55
CA LYS A 133 -6.05 -12.38 -17.10
C LYS A 133 -5.05 -11.32 -16.62
N ALA A 134 -5.44 -10.05 -16.65
CA ALA A 134 -4.60 -8.96 -16.15
C ALA A 134 -4.29 -9.12 -14.66
N LEU A 135 -5.29 -9.49 -13.84
CA LEU A 135 -5.10 -9.77 -12.43
C LEU A 135 -4.17 -10.95 -12.18
N LEU A 136 -4.29 -12.04 -12.94
CA LEU A 136 -3.41 -13.20 -12.82
C LEU A 136 -1.96 -12.89 -13.23
N VAL A 137 -1.77 -12.10 -14.29
CA VAL A 137 -0.42 -11.66 -14.71
C VAL A 137 0.21 -10.79 -13.62
N ARG A 138 -0.56 -9.84 -13.09
CA ARG A 138 -0.12 -8.99 -11.98
C ARG A 138 0.22 -9.79 -10.72
N LEU A 139 -0.58 -10.82 -10.43
CA LEU A 139 -0.35 -11.78 -9.35
C LEU A 139 0.77 -12.79 -9.68
N ALA A 140 1.42 -12.75 -10.83
CA ALA A 140 2.57 -13.61 -11.13
C ALA A 140 3.86 -12.80 -11.23
N GLU A 141 3.74 -11.50 -11.51
CA GLU A 141 4.80 -10.56 -11.79
C GLU A 141 6.02 -10.62 -10.87
N PRO A 142 5.90 -10.65 -9.52
CA PRO A 142 7.09 -10.74 -8.67
C PRO A 142 7.92 -12.02 -8.82
N PHE A 143 7.35 -13.08 -9.40
CA PHE A 143 8.09 -14.31 -9.69
C PHE A 143 8.67 -14.33 -11.11
N LEU A 144 8.26 -13.38 -11.96
CA LEU A 144 8.67 -13.28 -13.35
C LEU A 144 9.78 -12.23 -13.56
N LEU A 145 10.00 -11.36 -12.57
CA LEU A 145 11.11 -10.41 -12.47
C LEU A 145 12.38 -11.09 -11.94
#